data_AF-A0A6A5GVF9-F1
#
_entry.id   AF-A0A6A5GVF9-F1
#
_cell.length_a   1.000
_cell.length_b   1.000
_cell.length_c   1.000
_cell.angle_alpha   90.00
_cell.angle_beta   90.00
_cell.angle_gamma   90.00
#
_symmetry.space_group_name_H-M   'P 1'
#
loop_
_entity.id
_entity.type
_entity.pdbx_description
1 polymer ?
#
loop_
_entity_poly.entity_id
_entity_poly.type
_entity_poly.pdbx_seq_one_letter_code
_entity_poly.pdbx_strand_id
1 'polypeptide(L)'
;MADPVFPHQFSRARNITHTGEVFSIPHEEQLAYGTAGFRFRAEKLSFIVFRCAYVESLRARQLDSAIGVMITASHNPAADNGVKLVDPSGDMLSQQWEKYATEIVNATDEDLPSAVRALEKQMSQAEKSRISSGQTKNARVVCGMDTRLSGPHLISAARAGSALFNVQFVDVGIVTTPMLHYTVKSFNEPEFAEPTGQGYCRAISSAFRELYGITQEEQLAL
;
A
#
# COMPACT_ATOMS: atom_id res chain seq x y z
N MET A 1 -24.78 -3.61 5.83
CA MET A 1 -23.93 -4.57 5.10
C MET A 1 -23.74 -5.78 5.98
N ALA A 2 -23.67 -6.98 5.41
CA ALA A 2 -23.28 -8.18 6.15
C ALA A 2 -21.86 -7.99 6.71
N ASP A 3 -21.58 -8.66 7.83
CA ASP A 3 -20.29 -8.55 8.49
C ASP A 3 -19.17 -9.05 7.57
N PRO A 4 -18.04 -8.30 7.44
CA PRO A 4 -16.93 -8.74 6.62
C PRO A 4 -16.40 -10.07 7.17
N VAL A 5 -16.37 -11.09 6.32
CA VAL A 5 -15.78 -12.39 6.66
C VAL A 5 -14.29 -12.31 6.40
N PHE A 6 -13.50 -12.27 7.46
CA PHE A 6 -12.04 -12.26 7.37
C PHE A 6 -11.51 -13.68 7.15
N PRO A 7 -10.67 -13.92 6.12
CA PRO A 7 -10.07 -15.24 5.92
C PRO A 7 -9.16 -15.61 7.09
N HIS A 8 -9.37 -16.79 7.68
CA HIS A 8 -8.59 -17.26 8.84
C HIS A 8 -7.07 -17.30 8.58
N GLN A 9 -6.63 -17.49 7.34
CA GLN A 9 -5.21 -17.50 6.98
C GLN A 9 -4.50 -16.14 7.14
N PHE A 10 -5.26 -15.05 7.34
CA PHE A 10 -4.78 -13.69 7.60
C PHE A 10 -5.21 -13.22 9.00
N SER A 11 -5.35 -14.15 9.94
CA SER A 11 -5.60 -13.86 11.36
C SER A 11 -4.30 -13.94 12.15
N ARG A 12 -4.23 -13.33 13.33
CA ARG A 12 -3.06 -13.44 14.23
C ARG A 12 -2.84 -14.89 14.63
N ALA A 13 -3.89 -15.63 14.97
CA ALA A 13 -3.80 -17.03 15.37
C ALA A 13 -3.36 -17.98 14.25
N ARG A 14 -3.70 -17.67 12.99
CA ARG A 14 -3.59 -18.59 11.85
C ARG A 14 -2.87 -18.01 10.62
N ASN A 15 -2.05 -16.99 10.81
CA ASN A 15 -1.29 -16.33 9.76
C ASN A 15 -0.42 -17.34 8.99
N ILE A 16 -0.74 -17.54 7.70
CA ILE A 16 -0.01 -18.44 6.82
C ILE A 16 1.17 -17.69 6.18
N THR A 17 2.37 -18.23 6.36
CA THR A 17 3.62 -17.68 5.83
C THR A 17 3.75 -17.91 4.31
N HIS A 18 4.74 -17.27 3.70
CA HIS A 18 5.12 -17.49 2.31
C HIS A 18 5.65 -18.90 2.01
N THR A 19 5.98 -19.68 3.06
CA THR A 19 6.37 -21.10 2.95
C THR A 19 5.18 -22.05 3.12
N GLY A 20 3.98 -21.52 3.39
CA GLY A 20 2.76 -22.32 3.60
C GLY A 20 2.57 -22.81 5.05
N GLU A 21 3.44 -22.41 5.97
CA GLU A 21 3.38 -22.79 7.38
C GLU A 21 2.47 -21.85 8.17
N VAL A 22 1.93 -22.32 9.30
CA VAL A 22 1.21 -21.47 10.25
C VAL A 22 2.23 -20.80 11.18
N PHE A 23 2.22 -19.47 11.23
CA PHE A 23 2.99 -18.68 12.17
C PHE A 23 2.04 -17.81 12.98
N SER A 24 1.74 -18.21 14.22
CA SER A 24 0.84 -17.46 15.10
C SER A 24 1.55 -16.27 15.74
N ILE A 25 0.85 -15.15 15.85
CA ILE A 25 1.33 -13.92 16.50
C ILE A 25 0.55 -13.72 17.80
N PRO A 26 1.21 -13.69 18.98
CA PRO A 26 0.54 -13.48 20.26
C PRO A 26 -0.26 -12.17 20.30
N HIS A 27 -1.36 -12.12 21.05
CA HIS A 27 -2.24 -10.95 21.09
C HIS A 27 -1.55 -9.74 21.75
N GLU A 28 -0.67 -10.00 22.72
CA GLU A 28 0.12 -9.02 23.44
C GLU A 28 1.24 -8.40 22.59
N GLU A 29 1.67 -9.05 21.51
CA GLU A 29 2.75 -8.54 20.67
C GLU A 29 2.30 -7.27 19.94
N GLN A 30 2.92 -6.13 20.29
CA GLN A 30 2.63 -4.85 19.66
C GLN A 30 3.50 -4.65 18.41
N LEU A 31 2.83 -4.45 17.28
CA LEU A 31 3.45 -4.24 15.97
C LEU A 31 3.36 -2.75 15.62
N ALA A 32 4.50 -2.06 15.61
CA ALA A 32 4.55 -0.63 15.34
C ALA A 32 4.70 -0.32 13.84
N TYR A 33 3.95 0.68 13.36
CA TYR A 33 4.23 1.32 12.08
C TYR A 33 5.40 2.28 12.27
N GLY A 34 6.55 1.98 11.65
CA GLY A 34 7.73 2.84 11.73
C GLY A 34 7.73 3.93 10.66
N THR A 35 8.81 4.72 10.60
CA THR A 35 9.01 5.80 9.61
C THR A 35 8.90 5.36 8.15
N ALA A 36 8.98 4.06 7.90
CA ALA A 36 8.90 3.49 6.57
C ALA A 36 8.12 2.17 6.59
N GLY A 37 6.97 2.19 7.27
CA GLY A 37 5.99 1.11 7.30
C GLY A 37 6.24 0.04 8.35
N PHE A 38 5.49 -1.04 8.24
CA PHE A 38 5.73 -2.26 9.03
C PHE A 38 6.88 -3.04 8.41
N ARG A 39 7.87 -3.42 9.22
CA ARG A 39 9.03 -4.21 8.79
C ARG A 39 9.36 -5.26 9.82
N PHE A 40 9.29 -6.51 9.40
CA PHE A 40 9.51 -7.67 10.26
C PHE A 40 10.08 -8.83 9.44
N ARG A 41 10.43 -9.88 10.16
CA ARG A 41 10.54 -11.24 9.64
C ARG A 41 9.37 -11.56 8.70
N ALA A 42 9.66 -12.09 7.52
CA ALA A 42 8.66 -12.30 6.47
C ALA A 42 7.50 -13.22 6.89
N GLU A 43 7.74 -14.11 7.85
CA GLU A 43 6.77 -15.02 8.44
C GLU A 43 5.60 -14.28 9.12
N LYS A 44 5.83 -13.05 9.63
CA LYS A 44 4.78 -12.25 10.31
C LYS A 44 3.90 -11.44 9.37
N LEU A 45 4.29 -11.26 8.11
CA LEU A 45 3.77 -10.15 7.31
C LEU A 45 2.46 -10.43 6.57
N SER A 46 2.06 -11.69 6.37
CA SER A 46 0.89 -12.01 5.54
C SER A 46 -0.39 -11.37 6.09
N PHE A 47 -0.68 -11.54 7.39
CA PHE A 47 -1.82 -10.89 8.02
C PHE A 47 -1.67 -9.37 8.15
N ILE A 48 -0.45 -8.87 8.38
CA ILE A 48 -0.16 -7.43 8.47
C ILE A 48 -0.49 -6.76 7.15
N VAL A 49 0.02 -7.30 6.04
CA VAL A 49 -0.19 -6.79 4.69
C VAL A 49 -1.66 -6.85 4.30
N PHE A 50 -2.35 -7.95 4.62
CA PHE A 50 -3.80 -8.06 4.41
C PHE A 50 -4.56 -6.93 5.12
N ARG A 51 -4.29 -6.70 6.41
CA ARG A 51 -4.94 -5.66 7.21
C ARG A 51 -4.56 -4.25 6.75
N CYS A 52 -3.31 -4.03 6.34
CA CYS A 52 -2.88 -2.78 5.73
C CYS A 52 -3.63 -2.49 4.43
N ALA A 53 -3.72 -3.47 3.53
CA ALA A 53 -4.43 -3.31 2.26
C ALA A 53 -5.94 -3.08 2.45
N TYR A 54 -6.52 -3.61 3.53
CA TYR A 54 -7.88 -3.29 3.95
C TYR A 54 -8.02 -1.80 4.32
N VAL A 55 -7.17 -1.31 5.23
CA VAL A 55 -7.14 0.12 5.64
C VAL A 55 -6.94 1.03 4.44
N GLU A 56 -5.94 0.72 3.61
CA GLU A 56 -5.67 1.42 2.35
C GLU A 56 -6.89 1.43 1.43
N SER A 57 -7.60 0.32 1.27
CA SER A 57 -8.80 0.30 0.41
C SER A 57 -9.90 1.22 0.92
N LEU A 58 -10.03 1.37 2.25
CA LEU A 58 -10.90 2.39 2.83
C LEU A 58 -10.41 3.81 2.52
N ARG A 59 -9.09 4.06 2.57
CA ARG A 59 -8.47 5.33 2.17
C ARG A 59 -8.77 5.68 0.71
N ALA A 60 -8.56 4.72 -0.18
CA ALA A 60 -8.81 4.83 -1.61
C ALA A 60 -10.25 5.26 -1.88
N ARG A 61 -11.21 4.63 -1.18
CA ARG A 61 -12.63 4.95 -1.29
C ARG A 61 -13.01 6.27 -0.64
N GLN A 62 -12.41 6.62 0.49
CA GLN A 62 -12.63 7.91 1.14
C GLN A 62 -12.28 9.06 0.19
N LEU A 63 -11.16 8.94 -0.53
CA LEU A 63 -10.64 9.99 -1.39
C LEU A 63 -11.08 9.87 -2.86
N ASP A 64 -11.63 8.72 -3.27
CA ASP A 64 -11.81 8.34 -4.67
C ASP A 64 -10.51 8.48 -5.46
N SER A 65 -9.46 7.77 -5.00
CA SER A 65 -8.11 7.93 -5.53
C SER A 65 -7.35 6.61 -5.58
N ALA A 66 -6.32 6.57 -6.42
CA ALA A 66 -5.28 5.57 -6.34
C ALA A 66 -4.40 5.81 -5.12
N ILE A 67 -4.00 4.73 -4.48
CA ILE A 67 -3.08 4.71 -3.34
C ILE A 67 -2.11 3.54 -3.50
N GLY A 68 -0.97 3.58 -2.81
CA GLY A 68 0.10 2.61 -2.99
C GLY A 68 0.34 1.68 -1.82
N VAL A 69 0.65 0.42 -2.14
CA VAL A 69 1.16 -0.59 -1.21
C VAL A 69 2.49 -1.12 -1.76
N MET A 70 3.62 -0.72 -1.16
CA MET A 70 4.94 -1.21 -1.53
C MET A 70 5.37 -2.35 -0.62
N ILE A 71 5.60 -3.53 -1.18
CA ILE A 71 6.18 -4.67 -0.47
C ILE A 71 7.71 -4.61 -0.57
N THR A 72 8.36 -4.18 0.50
CA THR A 72 9.83 -4.11 0.58
C THR A 72 10.29 -3.88 2.01
N ALA A 73 11.47 -4.41 2.35
CA ALA A 73 12.23 -3.95 3.51
C ALA A 73 13.51 -3.18 3.15
N SER A 74 13.66 -2.73 1.89
CA SER A 74 14.78 -1.91 1.46
C SER A 74 16.13 -2.57 1.82
N HIS A 75 16.92 -1.96 2.70
CA HIS A 75 18.25 -2.42 3.11
C HIS A 75 18.25 -3.53 4.18
N ASN A 76 17.10 -3.91 4.74
CA ASN A 76 17.01 -4.96 5.76
C ASN A 76 17.50 -6.32 5.24
N PRO A 77 17.91 -7.25 6.12
CA PRO A 77 18.27 -8.63 5.75
C PRO A 77 17.25 -9.31 4.85
N ALA A 78 17.69 -10.21 3.96
CA ALA A 78 16.84 -10.85 2.93
C ALA A 78 15.61 -11.58 3.48
N ALA A 79 15.71 -12.11 4.71
CA ALA A 79 14.64 -12.84 5.36
C ALA A 79 13.58 -11.94 6.04
N ASP A 80 13.84 -10.63 6.11
CA ASP A 80 12.84 -9.64 6.46
C ASP A 80 12.05 -9.24 5.21
N ASN A 81 10.87 -8.66 5.39
CA ASN A 81 10.20 -7.87 4.37
C ASN A 81 9.39 -6.75 5.05
N GLY A 82 8.57 -6.03 4.32
CA GLY A 82 7.74 -4.99 4.90
C GLY A 82 6.68 -4.50 3.95
N VAL A 83 5.86 -3.58 4.47
CA VAL A 83 4.83 -2.89 3.71
C VAL A 83 4.89 -1.40 4.01
N LYS A 84 5.01 -0.59 2.96
CA LYS A 84 4.91 0.88 3.01
C LYS A 84 3.62 1.32 2.31
N LEU A 85 2.94 2.28 2.92
CA LEU A 85 1.69 2.83 2.42
C LEU A 85 1.93 4.22 1.82
N VAL A 86 1.28 4.51 0.70
CA VAL A 86 1.53 5.70 -0.13
C VAL A 86 0.21 6.41 -0.42
N ASP A 87 0.10 7.67 -0.02
CA ASP A 87 -1.07 8.52 -0.24
C ASP A 87 -1.15 9.00 -1.72
N PRO A 88 -2.29 9.57 -2.17
CA PRO A 88 -2.53 9.84 -3.60
C PRO A 88 -1.52 10.73 -4.33
N SER A 89 -0.87 11.68 -3.64
CA SER A 89 0.16 12.54 -4.21
C SER A 89 1.48 11.82 -4.48
N GLY A 90 1.60 10.55 -4.07
CA GLY A 90 2.86 9.82 -4.05
C GLY A 90 3.69 10.09 -2.79
N ASP A 91 3.13 10.74 -1.77
CA ASP A 91 3.79 10.91 -0.47
C ASP A 91 3.59 9.68 0.42
N MET A 92 4.35 9.60 1.51
CA MET A 92 4.11 8.62 2.56
C MET A 92 2.74 8.82 3.19
N LEU A 93 2.14 7.74 3.69
CA LEU A 93 0.87 7.77 4.42
C LEU A 93 0.87 8.83 5.53
N SER A 94 -0.21 9.60 5.61
CA SER A 94 -0.37 10.60 6.68
C SER A 94 -0.30 9.99 8.08
N GLN A 95 0.28 10.72 9.04
CA GLN A 95 0.46 10.24 10.43
C GLN A 95 -0.85 9.78 11.10
N GLN A 96 -1.98 10.40 10.77
CA GLN A 96 -3.28 9.96 11.29
C GLN A 96 -3.66 8.58 10.77
N TRP A 97 -3.33 8.28 9.51
CA TRP A 97 -3.60 6.99 8.89
C TRP A 97 -2.59 5.91 9.32
N GLU A 98 -1.35 6.27 9.63
CA GLU A 98 -0.39 5.36 10.28
C GLU A 98 -0.94 4.82 11.61
N LYS A 99 -1.63 5.67 12.39
CA LYS A 99 -2.32 5.27 13.62
C LYS A 99 -3.44 4.27 13.34
N TYR A 100 -4.31 4.55 12.37
CA TYR A 100 -5.39 3.61 12.00
C TYR A 100 -4.83 2.28 11.50
N ALA A 101 -3.79 2.29 10.68
CA ALA A 101 -3.12 1.07 10.23
C ALA A 101 -2.56 0.28 11.43
N THR A 102 -1.92 0.96 12.39
CA THR A 102 -1.39 0.35 13.61
C THR A 102 -2.50 -0.25 14.48
N GLU A 103 -3.60 0.47 14.69
CA GLU A 103 -4.75 0.00 15.47
C GLU A 103 -5.37 -1.25 14.84
N ILE A 104 -5.63 -1.24 13.53
CA ILE A 104 -6.24 -2.38 12.83
C ILE A 104 -5.30 -3.59 12.77
N VAL A 105 -4.00 -3.38 12.55
CA VAL A 105 -3.00 -4.47 12.58
C VAL A 105 -2.89 -5.08 13.99
N ASN A 106 -3.02 -4.29 15.05
CA ASN A 106 -2.92 -4.78 16.43
C ASN A 106 -4.23 -5.28 17.02
N ALA A 107 -5.39 -5.03 16.40
CA ALA A 107 -6.67 -5.60 16.84
C ALA A 107 -6.56 -7.12 17.00
N THR A 108 -7.16 -7.66 18.06
CA THR A 108 -7.26 -9.12 18.21
C THR A 108 -8.11 -9.71 17.08
N ASP A 109 -8.05 -11.01 16.87
CA ASP A 109 -8.90 -11.65 15.85
C ASP A 109 -10.40 -11.51 16.20
N GLU A 110 -10.74 -11.43 17.49
CA GLU A 110 -12.10 -11.19 17.99
C GLU A 110 -12.54 -9.73 17.81
N ASP A 111 -11.65 -8.77 18.06
CA ASP A 111 -11.95 -7.33 17.98
C ASP A 111 -11.88 -6.77 16.56
N LEU A 112 -11.19 -7.44 15.63
CA LEU A 112 -10.98 -6.94 14.27
C LEU A 112 -12.30 -6.52 13.58
N PRO A 113 -13.39 -7.30 13.59
CA PRO A 113 -14.64 -6.91 12.93
C PRO A 113 -15.29 -5.64 13.50
N SER A 114 -15.16 -5.39 14.81
CA SER A 114 -15.73 -4.20 15.45
C SER A 114 -14.86 -2.97 15.22
N ALA A 115 -13.53 -3.13 15.33
CA ALA A 115 -12.55 -2.06 15.07
C ALA A 115 -12.64 -1.56 13.63
N VAL A 116 -12.72 -2.49 12.69
CA VAL A 116 -12.90 -2.19 11.26
C VAL A 116 -14.19 -1.42 11.00
N ARG A 117 -15.33 -1.84 11.57
CA ARG A 117 -16.61 -1.14 11.39
C ARG A 117 -16.60 0.26 11.97
N ALA A 118 -15.94 0.44 13.12
CA ALA A 118 -15.77 1.76 13.71
C ALA A 118 -15.01 2.69 12.77
N LEU A 119 -13.90 2.20 12.18
CA LEU A 119 -13.12 2.95 11.21
C LEU A 119 -13.90 3.26 9.93
N GLU A 120 -14.59 2.28 9.35
CA GLU A 120 -15.45 2.48 8.16
C GLU A 120 -16.51 3.56 8.41
N LYS A 121 -17.19 3.51 9.56
CA LYS A 121 -18.21 4.49 9.94
C LYS A 121 -17.60 5.87 10.06
N GLN A 122 -16.46 5.98 10.74
CA GLN A 122 -15.74 7.25 10.90
C GLN A 122 -15.34 7.83 9.54
N MET A 123 -14.78 7.01 8.63
CA MET A 123 -14.37 7.48 7.31
C MET A 123 -15.54 7.81 6.40
N SER A 124 -16.70 7.16 6.55
CA SER A 124 -17.92 7.49 5.81
C SER A 124 -18.53 8.84 6.23
N GLN A 125 -18.28 9.25 7.47
CA GLN A 125 -18.76 10.51 8.06
C GLN A 125 -17.73 11.65 7.99
N ALA A 126 -16.48 11.35 7.62
CA ALA A 126 -15.44 12.34 7.49
C ALA A 126 -15.79 13.40 6.44
N GLU A 127 -15.41 14.65 6.73
CA GLU A 127 -15.56 15.75 5.78
C GLU A 127 -14.83 15.41 4.47
N LYS A 128 -15.46 15.71 3.32
CA LYS A 128 -14.97 15.39 1.96
C LYS A 128 -14.91 13.89 1.61
N SER A 129 -15.40 13.00 2.46
CA SER A 129 -15.50 11.58 2.14
C SER A 129 -16.41 11.35 0.94
N ARG A 130 -15.94 10.54 -0.02
CA ARG A 130 -16.70 10.15 -1.21
C ARG A 130 -17.37 8.78 -1.09
N ILE A 131 -17.25 8.14 0.07
CA ILE A 131 -17.87 6.82 0.34
C ILE A 131 -19.40 6.94 0.27
N SER A 132 -19.97 7.90 0.99
CA SER A 132 -21.42 8.08 1.11
C SER A 132 -22.08 8.57 -0.18
N SER A 133 -21.33 9.24 -1.06
CA SER A 133 -21.82 9.68 -2.38
C SER A 133 -21.77 8.59 -3.45
N GLY A 134 -21.17 7.43 -3.14
CA GLY A 134 -20.97 6.34 -4.10
C GLY A 134 -19.95 6.65 -5.21
N GLN A 135 -19.32 7.83 -5.18
CA GLN A 135 -18.33 8.28 -6.17
C GLN A 135 -16.96 7.69 -5.85
N THR A 136 -16.79 6.37 -6.06
CA THR A 136 -15.55 5.64 -5.75
C THR A 136 -14.94 4.96 -6.97
N LYS A 137 -15.23 5.47 -8.17
CA LYS A 137 -14.83 4.86 -9.46
C LYS A 137 -13.32 4.87 -9.71
N ASN A 138 -12.60 5.78 -9.06
CA ASN A 138 -11.15 5.94 -9.17
C ASN A 138 -10.40 5.26 -8.02
N ALA A 139 -11.12 4.79 -6.99
CA ALA A 139 -10.55 4.07 -5.86
C ALA A 139 -9.83 2.81 -6.35
N ARG A 140 -8.51 2.76 -6.13
CA ARG A 140 -7.69 1.59 -6.47
C ARG A 140 -6.47 1.46 -5.56
N VAL A 141 -6.07 0.22 -5.32
CA VAL A 141 -4.80 -0.11 -4.66
C VAL A 141 -3.78 -0.49 -5.73
N VAL A 142 -2.73 0.31 -5.85
CA VAL A 142 -1.57 0.05 -6.70
C VAL A 142 -0.52 -0.65 -5.84
N CYS A 143 -0.18 -1.88 -6.18
CA CYS A 143 0.70 -2.70 -5.37
C CYS A 143 1.91 -3.17 -6.18
N GLY A 144 3.10 -2.99 -5.61
CA GLY A 144 4.36 -3.43 -6.20
C GLY A 144 5.28 -4.02 -5.15
N MET A 145 6.31 -4.73 -5.59
CA MET A 145 7.26 -5.40 -4.70
C MET A 145 8.72 -5.24 -5.16
N ASP A 146 9.65 -5.44 -4.24
CA ASP A 146 11.04 -5.73 -4.59
C ASP A 146 11.24 -7.22 -4.94
N THR A 147 12.49 -7.68 -4.99
CA THR A 147 12.84 -9.06 -5.40
C THR A 147 12.85 -10.08 -4.24
N ARG A 148 12.31 -9.75 -3.06
CA ARG A 148 12.30 -10.67 -1.91
C ARG A 148 11.39 -11.87 -2.19
N LEU A 149 11.84 -13.05 -1.77
CA LEU A 149 11.14 -14.33 -2.01
C LEU A 149 9.70 -14.35 -1.46
N SER A 150 9.45 -13.65 -0.34
CA SER A 150 8.12 -13.54 0.25
C SER A 150 7.18 -12.60 -0.51
N GLY A 151 7.69 -11.78 -1.43
CA GLY A 151 6.95 -10.75 -2.16
C GLY A 151 5.65 -11.25 -2.81
N PRO A 152 5.68 -12.29 -3.68
CA PRO A 152 4.48 -12.78 -4.36
C PRO A 152 3.34 -13.20 -3.41
N HIS A 153 3.68 -13.81 -2.27
CA HIS A 153 2.72 -14.19 -1.24
C HIS A 153 2.10 -12.95 -0.58
N LEU A 154 2.93 -11.94 -0.28
CA LEU A 154 2.47 -10.68 0.32
C LEU A 154 1.62 -9.85 -0.64
N ILE A 155 1.92 -9.82 -1.95
CA ILE A 155 1.03 -9.24 -2.97
C ILE A 155 -0.34 -9.94 -2.95
N SER A 156 -0.37 -11.26 -2.80
CA SER A 156 -1.62 -12.02 -2.72
C SER A 156 -2.41 -11.69 -1.45
N ALA A 157 -1.73 -11.50 -0.32
CA ALA A 157 -2.34 -11.00 0.91
C ALA A 157 -2.92 -9.59 0.75
N ALA A 158 -2.18 -8.67 0.10
CA ALA A 158 -2.66 -7.33 -0.19
C ALA A 158 -3.92 -7.36 -1.07
N ARG A 159 -3.90 -8.15 -2.15
CA ARG A 159 -5.05 -8.34 -3.04
C ARG A 159 -6.29 -8.85 -2.30
N ALA A 160 -6.12 -9.83 -1.40
CA ALA A 160 -7.21 -10.35 -0.58
C ALA A 160 -7.78 -9.28 0.38
N GLY A 161 -6.91 -8.46 1.00
CA GLY A 161 -7.34 -7.35 1.85
C GLY A 161 -8.14 -6.30 1.08
N SER A 162 -7.70 -5.97 -0.14
CA SER A 162 -8.39 -5.00 -1.00
C SER A 162 -9.73 -5.49 -1.54
N ALA A 163 -9.86 -6.80 -1.78
CA ALA A 163 -11.08 -7.40 -2.30
C ALA A 163 -12.28 -7.21 -1.35
N LEU A 164 -12.05 -7.10 -0.04
CA LEU A 164 -13.12 -6.88 0.95
C LEU A 164 -13.90 -5.58 0.75
N PHE A 165 -13.28 -4.56 0.14
CA PHE A 165 -13.93 -3.30 -0.19
C PHE A 165 -14.33 -3.17 -1.66
N ASN A 166 -14.18 -4.23 -2.45
CA ASN A 166 -14.39 -4.22 -3.90
C ASN A 166 -13.63 -3.07 -4.60
N VAL A 167 -12.41 -2.79 -4.11
CA VAL A 167 -11.52 -1.78 -4.70
C VAL A 167 -10.69 -2.43 -5.79
N GLN A 168 -10.49 -1.72 -6.90
CA GLN A 168 -9.64 -2.23 -7.99
C GLN A 168 -8.22 -2.46 -7.48
N PHE A 169 -7.66 -3.64 -7.74
CA PHE A 169 -6.28 -3.97 -7.40
C PHE A 169 -5.41 -3.96 -8.66
N VAL A 170 -4.38 -3.12 -8.67
CA VAL A 170 -3.42 -2.98 -9.78
C VAL A 170 -2.07 -3.51 -9.30
N ASP A 171 -1.68 -4.66 -9.81
CA ASP A 171 -0.38 -5.27 -9.55
C ASP A 171 0.63 -4.75 -10.59
N VAL A 172 1.61 -3.96 -10.14
CA VAL A 172 2.66 -3.41 -11.00
C VAL A 172 3.93 -4.28 -11.01
N GLY A 173 3.91 -5.42 -10.31
CA GLY A 173 4.98 -6.40 -10.28
C GLY A 173 6.23 -5.92 -9.53
N ILE A 174 7.39 -6.31 -10.06
CA ILE A 174 8.70 -5.96 -9.49
C ILE A 174 9.06 -4.54 -9.92
N VAL A 175 9.10 -3.63 -8.96
CA VAL A 175 9.40 -2.21 -9.18
C VAL A 175 10.28 -1.67 -8.07
N THR A 176 10.97 -0.56 -8.34
CA THR A 176 11.62 0.19 -7.26
C THR A 176 10.58 0.95 -6.45
N THR A 177 10.88 1.31 -5.19
CA THR A 177 9.98 2.15 -4.39
C THR A 177 9.61 3.46 -5.11
N PRO A 178 10.55 4.22 -5.70
CA PRO A 178 10.21 5.44 -6.44
C PRO A 178 9.27 5.20 -7.63
N MET A 179 9.40 4.08 -8.34
CA MET A 179 8.49 3.73 -9.45
C MET A 179 7.07 3.50 -8.96
N LEU A 180 6.86 2.89 -7.78
CA LEU A 180 5.52 2.77 -7.20
C LEU A 180 4.93 4.14 -6.88
N HIS A 181 5.69 5.00 -6.20
CA HIS A 181 5.25 6.36 -5.84
C HIS A 181 4.87 7.17 -7.09
N TYR A 182 5.70 7.10 -8.14
CA TYR A 182 5.42 7.70 -9.43
C TYR A 182 4.11 7.16 -10.04
N THR A 183 3.90 5.84 -9.99
CA THR A 183 2.72 5.21 -10.58
C THR A 183 1.44 5.63 -9.85
N VAL A 184 1.47 5.69 -8.51
CA VAL A 184 0.36 6.19 -7.69
C VAL A 184 0.01 7.63 -8.08
N LYS A 185 1.00 8.52 -8.10
CA LYS A 185 0.79 9.92 -8.49
C LYS A 185 0.22 10.03 -9.90
N SER A 186 0.78 9.30 -10.87
CA SER A 186 0.35 9.30 -12.27
C SER A 186 -1.10 8.81 -12.46
N PHE A 187 -1.56 7.87 -11.63
CA PHE A 187 -2.97 7.44 -11.64
C PHE A 187 -3.94 8.52 -11.15
N ASN A 188 -3.48 9.42 -10.28
CA ASN A 188 -4.28 10.51 -9.71
C ASN A 188 -4.15 11.81 -10.49
N GLU A 189 -3.01 12.00 -11.18
CA GLU A 189 -2.69 13.14 -12.01
C GLU A 189 -2.28 12.64 -13.42
N PRO A 190 -3.23 12.26 -14.31
CA PRO A 190 -2.90 11.71 -15.62
C PRO A 190 -2.10 12.67 -16.53
N GLU A 191 -2.18 13.98 -16.26
CA GLU A 191 -1.38 15.00 -16.96
C GLU A 191 0.07 15.07 -16.45
N PHE A 192 0.34 14.56 -15.24
CA PHE A 192 1.71 14.49 -14.70
C PHE A 192 2.53 13.50 -15.52
N ALA A 193 2.03 12.27 -15.66
CA ALA A 193 2.67 11.26 -16.51
C ALA A 193 1.80 10.01 -16.73
N GLU A 194 2.28 9.13 -17.61
CA GLU A 194 1.68 7.81 -17.82
C GLU A 194 2.01 6.85 -16.65
N PRO A 195 1.02 6.17 -16.05
CA PRO A 195 1.20 5.30 -14.88
C PRO A 195 1.79 3.93 -15.24
N THR A 196 2.92 3.90 -15.96
CA THR A 196 3.61 2.66 -16.35
C THR A 196 5.10 2.75 -16.08
N GLY A 197 5.77 1.60 -15.96
CA GLY A 197 7.24 1.57 -15.84
C GLY A 197 7.95 2.19 -17.04
N GLN A 198 7.38 2.07 -18.25
CA GLN A 198 7.88 2.76 -19.44
C GLN A 198 7.67 4.27 -19.35
N GLY A 199 6.50 4.71 -18.85
CA GLY A 199 6.23 6.11 -18.52
C GLY A 199 7.30 6.70 -17.61
N TYR A 200 7.64 5.99 -16.52
CA TYR A 200 8.68 6.39 -15.58
C TYR A 200 10.05 6.58 -16.25
N CYS A 201 10.51 5.58 -17.01
CA CYS A 201 11.78 5.65 -17.72
C CYS A 201 11.80 6.79 -18.74
N ARG A 202 10.69 6.99 -19.46
CA ARG A 202 10.55 8.11 -20.40
C ARG A 202 10.66 9.45 -19.69
N ALA A 203 9.90 9.66 -18.62
CA ALA A 203 9.91 10.92 -17.86
C ALA A 203 11.32 11.31 -17.40
N ILE A 204 12.07 10.37 -16.81
CA ILE A 204 13.45 10.63 -16.37
C ILE A 204 14.36 10.90 -17.56
N SER A 205 14.26 10.10 -18.63
CA SER A 205 15.13 10.28 -19.80
C SER A 205 14.88 11.60 -20.54
N SER A 206 13.63 12.05 -20.62
CA SER A 206 13.27 13.33 -21.24
C SER A 206 13.78 14.50 -20.41
N ALA A 207 13.53 14.50 -19.09
CA ALA A 207 14.03 15.54 -18.20
C ALA A 207 15.56 15.63 -18.22
N PHE A 208 16.25 14.48 -18.27
CA PHE A 208 17.71 14.47 -18.41
C PHE A 208 18.19 15.06 -19.74
N ARG A 209 17.52 14.75 -20.87
CA ARG A 209 17.87 15.32 -22.18
C ARG A 209 17.64 16.83 -22.23
N GLU A 210 16.54 17.32 -21.65
CA GLU A 210 16.25 18.75 -21.55
C GLU A 210 17.33 19.47 -20.73
N LEU A 211 17.66 18.95 -19.55
CA LEU A 211 18.73 19.51 -18.72
C LEU A 211 20.08 19.50 -19.45
N TYR A 212 20.40 18.40 -20.14
CA TYR A 212 21.63 18.28 -20.90
C TYR A 212 21.70 19.28 -22.06
N GLY A 213 20.59 19.50 -22.77
CA GLY A 213 20.51 20.50 -23.84
C GLY A 213 20.84 21.91 -23.37
N ILE A 214 20.29 22.32 -22.22
CA ILE A 214 20.58 23.64 -21.61
C ILE A 214 22.08 23.79 -21.33
N THR A 215 22.72 22.76 -20.78
CA THR A 215 24.16 22.82 -20.45
C THR A 215 25.07 22.89 -21.67
N GLN A 216 24.64 22.40 -22.84
CA GLN A 216 25.41 22.54 -24.08
C GLN A 216 25.29 23.94 -24.69
N GLU A 217 24.12 24.56 -24.62
CA GLU A 217 23.92 25.93 -25.12
C GLU A 217 24.76 26.96 -24.35
N GLU A 218 24.91 26.80 -23.02
CA GLU A 218 25.78 27.67 -22.20
C GLU A 218 27.27 27.50 -22.52
N GLN A 219 27.72 26.30 -22.92
CA GLN A 219 29.11 26.06 -23.32
C GLN A 219 29.46 26.63 -24.70
N LEU A 220 28.47 26.81 -25.58
CA LEU A 220 28.65 27.43 -26.90
C LEU A 220 28.53 28.96 -26.87
N ALA A 221 28.07 29.53 -25.75
CA ALA A 221 27.91 30.97 -25.54
C ALA A 221 29.10 31.63 -24.82
N LEU A 222 30.13 30.86 -24.46
CA LEU A 222 31.41 31.29 -23.87
C LEU A 222 32.56 31.18 -24.88
#